data_AF-A0AAQ4FMD1-F1
#
_entry.id   AF-A0AAQ4FMD1-F1
#
_cell.length_a   1.000
_cell.length_b   1.000
_cell.length_c   1.000
_cell.angle_alpha   90.00
_cell.angle_beta   90.00
_cell.angle_gamma   90.00
#
_symmetry.space_group_name_H-M   'P 1'
#
loop_
_entity.id
_entity.type
_entity.pdbx_description
1 polymer ?
#
loop_
_entity_poly.entity_id
_entity_poly.type
_entity_poly.pdbx_seq_one_letter_code
_entity_poly.pdbx_strand_id
1 'polypeptide(L)'
;MGEDISADEITEEAGWKTVGPRRSRPLDHGANSTHDIDARANAPRTGQQGTKPKHVKGKVIKAGRMPRLPKEEIKMVVRPKVGLDIVKVGAPTVTAAIFAAADITGDESAEDTVCLNSHQSIVVVSTPKRANADRYAKLRQIHIQGKPHEVNAYETAPNNTTKGVIRGIPIEDGSRALDENIVNPRNPLALAAKRTGTTTTVVIAFDGLKVPNLVRYGATLARCTLYRKQIDVCYKCGRLGHRMDVCPNPANRICRGCATQTRGTNARPSVTYAAALT
;
A
#
# COMPACT_ATOMS: atom_id res chain seq x y z
N MET A 1 -8.44 -25.54 -9.60
CA MET A 1 -8.49 -24.44 -10.59
C MET A 1 -8.42 -23.14 -9.81
N GLY A 2 -7.47 -22.24 -10.12
CA GLY A 2 -7.19 -21.00 -9.37
C GLY A 2 -7.83 -19.76 -9.99
N GLU A 3 -7.59 -18.60 -9.38
CA GLU A 3 -7.91 -17.30 -9.98
C GLU A 3 -6.73 -16.83 -10.85
N ASP A 4 -7.00 -16.51 -12.11
CA ASP A 4 -6.04 -15.97 -13.07
C ASP A 4 -5.94 -14.45 -12.94
N ILE A 5 -4.73 -13.90 -13.05
CA ILE A 5 -4.55 -12.53 -13.51
C ILE A 5 -4.88 -12.53 -15.01
N SER A 6 -5.90 -11.80 -15.45
CA SER A 6 -6.27 -11.76 -16.87
C SER A 6 -5.15 -11.10 -17.70
N ALA A 7 -5.05 -11.42 -18.99
CA ALA A 7 -4.10 -10.74 -19.88
C ALA A 7 -4.29 -9.21 -19.86
N ASP A 8 -5.53 -8.74 -19.66
CA ASP A 8 -5.89 -7.32 -19.49
C ASP A 8 -5.38 -6.67 -18.17
N GLU A 9 -4.93 -7.47 -17.20
CA GLU A 9 -4.23 -6.99 -16.00
C GLU A 9 -2.70 -6.97 -16.19
N ILE A 10 -2.19 -7.67 -17.22
CA ILE A 10 -0.76 -7.76 -17.60
C ILE A 10 -0.41 -6.72 -18.68
N THR A 11 -1.34 -6.44 -19.61
CA THR A 11 -1.27 -5.33 -20.57
C THR A 11 -2.03 -4.12 -20.02
N GLU A 12 -1.69 -2.92 -20.49
CA GLU A 12 -2.22 -1.66 -19.98
C GLU A 12 -3.76 -1.58 -19.96
N GLU A 13 -4.30 -0.83 -18.98
CA GLU A 13 -5.69 -0.30 -18.93
C GLU A 13 -6.85 -1.04 -18.20
N ALA A 14 -6.61 -1.78 -17.11
CA ALA A 14 -7.71 -2.16 -16.19
C ALA A 14 -7.89 -1.19 -15.01
N GLY A 15 -7.91 0.12 -15.29
CA GLY A 15 -8.60 1.07 -14.43
C GLY A 15 -10.10 0.99 -14.70
N TRP A 16 -10.81 0.14 -13.95
CA TRP A 16 -12.28 0.14 -13.84
C TRP A 16 -13.02 0.10 -15.19
N LYS A 17 -13.19 -1.09 -15.78
CA LYS A 17 -14.25 -1.27 -16.77
C LYS A 17 -15.59 -1.51 -16.05
N THR A 18 -16.51 -0.61 -16.37
CA THR A 18 -17.98 -0.68 -16.30
C THR A 18 -18.57 -2.05 -15.95
N VAL A 19 -19.42 -2.05 -14.92
CA VAL A 19 -20.33 -3.15 -14.61
C VAL A 19 -21.30 -3.29 -15.79
N GLY A 20 -21.29 -4.46 -16.45
CA GLY A 20 -22.25 -4.79 -17.51
C GLY A 20 -23.70 -4.68 -17.03
N PRO A 21 -24.67 -4.49 -17.94
CA PRO A 21 -26.04 -4.20 -17.58
C PRO A 21 -26.66 -5.39 -16.86
N ARG A 22 -27.18 -5.15 -15.64
CA ARG A 22 -27.98 -6.14 -14.91
C ARG A 22 -29.27 -6.40 -15.70
N ARG A 23 -29.53 -7.68 -15.98
CA ARG A 23 -30.84 -8.18 -16.40
C ARG A 23 -31.87 -7.82 -15.32
N SER A 24 -32.92 -7.13 -15.72
CA SER A 24 -34.14 -6.99 -14.92
C SER A 24 -35.35 -7.16 -15.83
N ARG A 25 -36.14 -8.19 -15.55
CA ARG A 25 -37.56 -8.27 -15.88
C ARG A 25 -38.24 -9.02 -14.72
N PRO A 26 -39.56 -8.85 -14.49
CA PRO A 26 -40.44 -7.76 -14.92
C PRO A 26 -41.31 -7.24 -13.75
N LEU A 27 -42.07 -6.17 -13.98
CA LEU A 27 -43.52 -6.12 -13.70
C LEU A 27 -44.13 -4.84 -14.30
N ASP A 28 -45.20 -5.07 -15.06
CA ASP A 28 -46.10 -4.09 -15.68
C ASP A 28 -46.64 -3.07 -14.69
N HIS A 29 -47.06 -1.90 -15.20
CA HIS A 29 -48.45 -1.44 -15.27
C HIS A 29 -48.45 -0.10 -16.04
N GLY A 30 -49.12 -0.09 -17.20
CA GLY A 30 -49.16 1.05 -18.10
C GLY A 30 -50.10 2.17 -17.66
N ALA A 31 -49.89 3.37 -18.21
CA ALA A 31 -50.91 4.24 -18.78
C ALA A 31 -50.25 5.50 -19.40
N ASN A 32 -50.66 5.78 -20.64
CA ASN A 32 -50.63 7.05 -21.40
C ASN A 32 -51.01 8.28 -20.55
N SER A 33 -50.80 9.56 -20.88
CA SER A 33 -50.12 10.35 -21.91
C SER A 33 -50.29 11.84 -21.53
N THR A 34 -49.49 12.73 -22.14
CA THR A 34 -49.77 14.15 -22.51
C THR A 34 -49.79 15.31 -21.48
N HIS A 35 -49.22 16.43 -21.97
CA HIS A 35 -49.41 17.88 -21.68
C HIS A 35 -48.51 18.61 -20.65
N ASP A 36 -47.51 19.33 -21.20
CA ASP A 36 -47.46 20.80 -21.33
C ASP A 36 -47.30 21.77 -20.11
N ILE A 37 -46.46 22.79 -20.40
CA ILE A 37 -46.33 24.19 -19.92
C ILE A 37 -45.48 24.56 -18.68
N ASP A 38 -44.59 25.52 -18.97
CA ASP A 38 -43.74 26.45 -18.23
C ASP A 38 -43.98 26.74 -16.73
N ALA A 39 -42.89 26.95 -15.98
CA ALA A 39 -42.69 28.15 -15.15
C ALA A 39 -41.26 28.27 -14.58
N ARG A 40 -40.69 29.47 -14.73
CA ARG A 40 -39.45 29.98 -14.11
C ARG A 40 -39.51 29.98 -12.58
N ALA A 41 -38.40 29.70 -11.90
CA ALA A 41 -37.97 30.48 -10.72
C ALA A 41 -36.51 30.18 -10.33
N ASN A 42 -35.75 31.26 -10.16
CA ASN A 42 -34.39 31.28 -9.64
C ASN A 42 -34.29 30.68 -8.23
N ALA A 43 -33.37 29.73 -8.03
CA ALA A 43 -32.87 29.35 -6.71
C ALA A 43 -31.33 29.43 -6.71
N PRO A 44 -30.70 30.07 -5.71
CA PRO A 44 -29.26 30.24 -5.66
C PRO A 44 -28.58 28.88 -5.40
N ARG A 45 -27.74 28.42 -6.34
CA ARG A 45 -26.92 27.21 -6.18
C ARG A 45 -25.72 27.47 -5.28
N THR A 46 -25.93 27.58 -3.97
CA THR A 46 -24.87 27.29 -2.99
C THR A 46 -24.86 25.79 -2.72
N GLY A 47 -24.28 25.05 -3.65
CA GLY A 47 -23.99 23.63 -3.49
C GLY A 47 -22.53 23.40 -3.80
N GLN A 48 -21.67 23.49 -2.78
CA GLN A 48 -20.33 22.92 -2.83
C GLN A 48 -20.49 21.46 -3.29
N GLN A 49 -20.16 21.18 -4.54
CA GLN A 49 -20.13 19.84 -5.06
C GLN A 49 -19.01 19.09 -4.34
N GLY A 50 -19.39 18.36 -3.29
CA GLY A 50 -18.52 17.38 -2.66
C GLY A 50 -17.99 16.44 -3.73
N THR A 51 -16.69 16.51 -3.99
CA THR A 51 -16.02 15.62 -4.95
C THR A 51 -16.30 14.18 -4.56
N LYS A 52 -16.99 13.43 -5.43
CA LYS A 52 -17.40 12.04 -5.17
C LYS A 52 -16.18 11.17 -4.79
N PRO A 53 -16.28 10.30 -3.75
CA PRO A 53 -15.14 9.55 -3.19
C PRO A 53 -14.43 8.62 -4.18
N LYS A 54 -15.10 8.19 -5.25
CA LYS A 54 -14.50 7.34 -6.31
C LYS A 54 -13.34 8.02 -7.04
N HIS A 55 -13.40 9.35 -7.23
CA HIS A 55 -12.38 10.08 -7.99
C HIS A 55 -11.06 10.22 -7.21
N VAL A 56 -11.17 10.42 -5.89
CA VAL A 56 -10.00 10.55 -4.99
C VAL A 56 -9.22 9.24 -4.93
N LYS A 57 -9.92 8.11 -4.83
CA LYS A 57 -9.31 6.76 -4.83
C LYS A 57 -8.49 6.51 -6.11
N GLY A 58 -9.06 6.82 -7.28
CA GLY A 58 -8.39 6.65 -8.57
C GLY A 58 -7.15 7.54 -8.71
N LYS A 59 -7.24 8.80 -8.28
CA LYS A 59 -6.11 9.74 -8.30
C LYS A 59 -4.94 9.25 -7.44
N VAL A 60 -5.24 8.74 -6.24
CA VAL A 60 -4.23 8.16 -5.33
C VAL A 60 -3.56 6.93 -5.93
N ILE A 61 -4.34 6.02 -6.55
CA ILE A 61 -3.78 4.84 -7.21
C ILE A 61 -2.85 5.25 -8.34
N LYS A 62 -3.26 6.20 -9.18
CA LYS A 62 -2.45 6.69 -10.32
C LYS A 62 -1.17 7.37 -9.83
N ALA A 63 -1.27 8.24 -8.82
CA ALA A 63 -0.13 8.93 -8.22
C ALA A 63 0.85 7.98 -7.51
N GLY A 64 0.36 6.83 -7.04
CA GLY A 64 1.18 5.80 -6.42
C GLY A 64 1.80 4.79 -7.39
N ARG A 65 1.61 4.94 -8.72
CA ARG A 65 2.22 4.04 -9.71
C ARG A 65 3.71 4.32 -9.83
N MET A 66 4.50 3.25 -9.88
CA MET A 66 5.92 3.32 -10.20
C MET A 66 6.12 3.30 -11.72
N PRO A 67 7.20 3.91 -12.23
CA PRO A 67 7.67 3.66 -13.59
C PRO A 67 7.86 2.17 -13.85
N ARG A 68 7.85 1.78 -15.12
CA ARG A 68 8.25 0.43 -15.52
C ARG A 68 9.76 0.29 -15.34
N LEU A 69 10.14 -0.56 -14.40
CA LEU A 69 11.52 -1.00 -14.19
C LEU A 69 11.75 -2.32 -14.94
N PRO A 70 12.99 -2.62 -15.36
CA PRO A 70 13.35 -3.88 -16.03
C PRO A 70 12.83 -5.09 -15.26
N LYS A 71 12.46 -6.16 -15.99
CA LYS A 71 11.70 -7.24 -15.36
C LYS A 71 12.59 -8.22 -14.60
N GLU A 72 13.80 -8.37 -15.09
CA GLU A 72 14.83 -9.33 -14.74
C GLU A 72 15.69 -8.80 -13.58
N GLU A 73 15.65 -7.50 -13.31
CA GLU A 73 16.41 -6.85 -12.26
C GLU A 73 15.82 -7.07 -10.86
N ILE A 74 16.71 -7.05 -9.87
CA ILE A 74 16.37 -7.16 -8.46
C ILE A 74 15.83 -5.82 -7.99
N LYS A 75 14.67 -5.86 -7.32
CA LYS A 75 13.97 -4.68 -6.85
C LYS A 75 14.05 -4.59 -5.34
N MET A 76 14.75 -3.56 -4.87
CA MET A 76 14.91 -3.25 -3.46
C MET A 76 13.96 -2.12 -3.08
N VAL A 77 13.09 -2.33 -2.09
CA VAL A 77 12.29 -1.27 -1.50
C VAL A 77 13.01 -0.74 -0.28
N VAL A 78 13.36 0.54 -0.29
CA VAL A 78 13.84 1.28 0.87
C VAL A 78 12.68 2.10 1.42
N ARG A 79 12.32 1.83 2.67
CA ARG A 79 11.19 2.47 3.35
C ARG A 79 11.69 3.30 4.53
N PRO A 80 11.71 4.64 4.40
CA PRO A 80 12.00 5.52 5.53
C PRO A 80 10.99 5.37 6.66
N LYS A 81 11.47 5.43 7.90
CA LYS A 81 10.59 5.61 9.04
C LYS A 81 10.06 7.05 9.10
N VAL A 82 9.14 7.26 10.02
CA VAL A 82 8.41 8.50 10.25
C VAL A 82 9.31 9.75 10.18
N GLY A 83 8.81 10.79 9.51
CA GLY A 83 9.41 12.14 9.53
C GLY A 83 10.28 12.49 8.33
N LEU A 84 10.52 11.56 7.40
CA LEU A 84 11.16 11.91 6.12
C LEU A 84 10.11 12.34 5.08
N ASP A 85 10.21 13.60 4.63
CA ASP A 85 9.41 14.12 3.52
C ASP A 85 10.24 14.11 2.24
N ILE A 86 10.08 13.04 1.46
CA ILE A 86 10.82 12.80 0.22
C ILE A 86 10.65 13.95 -0.79
N VAL A 87 9.47 14.59 -0.82
CA VAL A 87 9.20 15.70 -1.76
C VAL A 87 10.04 16.91 -1.40
N LYS A 88 10.15 17.22 -0.10
CA LYS A 88 10.92 18.38 0.36
C LYS A 88 12.42 18.19 0.24
N VAL A 89 12.91 16.97 0.46
CA VAL A 89 14.34 16.67 0.36
C VAL A 89 14.81 16.61 -1.09
N GLY A 90 13.98 16.09 -1.99
CA GLY A 90 14.31 15.93 -3.40
C GLY A 90 14.99 14.60 -3.71
N ALA A 91 14.74 14.11 -4.93
CA ALA A 91 15.20 12.79 -5.36
C ALA A 91 16.73 12.60 -5.34
N PRO A 92 17.55 13.52 -5.88
CA PRO A 92 19.01 13.33 -5.92
C PRO A 92 19.63 13.20 -4.54
N THR A 93 19.18 14.00 -3.57
CA THR A 93 19.70 13.97 -2.20
C THR A 93 19.34 12.67 -1.48
N VAL A 94 18.12 12.16 -1.67
CA VAL A 94 17.73 10.86 -1.10
C VAL A 94 18.52 9.72 -1.75
N THR A 95 18.70 9.76 -3.08
CA THR A 95 19.49 8.75 -3.81
C THR A 95 20.94 8.72 -3.34
N ALA A 96 21.59 9.89 -3.24
CA ALA A 96 22.96 10.00 -2.76
C ALA A 96 23.11 9.47 -1.32
N ALA A 97 22.13 9.78 -0.44
CA ALA A 97 22.13 9.27 0.93
C ALA A 97 21.98 7.74 0.99
N ILE A 98 21.22 7.14 0.07
CA ILE A 98 21.07 5.68 -0.05
C ILE A 98 22.37 5.04 -0.52
N PHE A 99 23.00 5.57 -1.57
CA PHE A 99 24.26 5.04 -2.09
C PHE A 99 25.39 5.17 -1.07
N ALA A 100 25.51 6.32 -0.41
CA ALA A 100 26.49 6.51 0.66
C ALA A 100 26.26 5.54 1.84
N ALA A 101 25.01 5.32 2.24
CA ALA A 101 24.70 4.37 3.33
C ALA A 101 24.89 2.90 2.92
N ALA A 102 24.78 2.58 1.63
CA ALA A 102 25.01 1.26 1.08
C ALA A 102 26.49 1.01 0.73
N ASP A 103 27.36 2.01 0.90
CA ASP A 103 28.76 1.99 0.48
C ASP A 103 28.89 1.64 -1.01
N ILE A 104 28.10 2.30 -1.87
CA ILE A 104 28.07 2.10 -3.32
C ILE A 104 28.64 3.33 -4.00
N THR A 105 29.66 3.11 -4.83
CA THR A 105 30.32 4.16 -5.62
C THR A 105 29.58 4.46 -6.92
N GLY A 106 29.95 5.56 -7.58
CA GLY A 106 29.32 5.98 -8.85
C GLY A 106 29.35 4.88 -9.92
N ASP A 107 30.52 4.28 -10.14
CA ASP A 107 30.71 3.22 -11.14
C ASP A 107 29.90 1.96 -10.82
N GLU A 108 29.80 1.60 -9.54
CA GLU A 108 29.01 0.44 -9.11
C GLU A 108 27.50 0.65 -9.33
N SER A 109 27.03 1.88 -9.14
CA SER A 109 25.63 2.29 -9.32
C SER A 109 25.23 2.66 -10.74
N ALA A 110 26.15 2.63 -11.72
CA ALA A 110 25.90 3.14 -13.07
C ALA A 110 24.70 2.51 -13.78
N GLU A 111 24.39 1.25 -13.46
CA GLU A 111 23.24 0.50 -13.99
C GLU A 111 22.04 0.47 -13.03
N ASP A 112 22.18 1.03 -11.83
CA ASP A 112 21.12 1.03 -10.83
C ASP A 112 20.13 2.17 -11.13
N THR A 113 18.84 1.83 -11.15
CA THR A 113 17.77 2.83 -11.33
C THR A 113 17.05 3.09 -10.01
N VAL A 114 17.08 4.34 -9.53
CA VAL A 114 16.38 4.74 -8.30
C VAL A 114 15.12 5.51 -8.61
N CYS A 115 13.98 4.99 -8.17
CA CYS A 115 12.67 5.60 -8.34
C CYS A 115 12.02 5.91 -6.98
N LEU A 116 11.56 7.15 -6.81
CA LEU A 116 10.91 7.59 -5.58
C LEU A 116 9.40 7.61 -5.75
N ASN A 117 8.69 7.13 -4.72
CA ASN A 117 7.25 7.22 -4.62
C ASN A 117 6.88 8.06 -3.40
N SER A 118 6.82 9.37 -3.60
CA SER A 118 6.46 10.33 -2.56
C SER A 118 5.08 10.06 -1.96
N HIS A 119 4.16 9.51 -2.74
CA HIS A 119 2.80 9.22 -2.31
C HIS A 119 2.74 8.06 -1.30
N GLN A 120 3.60 7.04 -1.49
CA GLN A 120 3.72 5.87 -0.60
C GLN A 120 4.84 6.01 0.44
N SER A 121 5.61 7.10 0.37
CA SER A 121 6.81 7.33 1.17
C SER A 121 7.77 6.13 1.11
N ILE A 122 8.10 5.71 -0.12
CA ILE A 122 9.06 4.63 -0.40
C ILE A 122 10.01 5.04 -1.51
N VAL A 123 11.18 4.42 -1.52
CA VAL A 123 12.14 4.45 -2.63
C VAL A 123 12.30 3.02 -3.14
N VAL A 124 12.37 2.85 -4.46
CA VAL A 124 12.63 1.58 -5.11
C VAL A 124 13.95 1.70 -5.87
N VAL A 125 14.88 0.80 -5.59
CA VAL A 125 16.13 0.66 -6.33
C VAL A 125 16.02 -0.60 -7.19
N SER A 126 16.19 -0.46 -8.49
CA SER A 126 16.31 -1.54 -9.46
C SER A 126 17.80 -1.75 -9.74
N THR A 127 18.29 -2.98 -9.59
CA THR A 127 19.70 -3.31 -9.84
C THR A 127 19.83 -4.66 -10.52
N PRO A 128 20.67 -4.79 -11.57
CA PRO A 128 21.03 -6.10 -12.12
C PRO A 128 22.06 -6.84 -11.24
N LYS A 129 22.70 -6.14 -10.29
CA LYS A 129 23.83 -6.65 -9.51
C LYS A 129 23.38 -7.19 -8.16
N ARG A 130 23.48 -8.51 -7.97
CA ARG A 130 23.15 -9.16 -6.68
C ARG A 130 23.95 -8.57 -5.50
N ALA A 131 25.24 -8.27 -5.72
CA ALA A 131 26.09 -7.65 -4.71
C ALA A 131 25.55 -6.27 -4.23
N ASN A 132 24.98 -5.46 -5.13
CA ASN A 132 24.35 -4.19 -4.76
C ASN A 132 23.06 -4.44 -3.98
N ALA A 133 22.23 -5.38 -4.44
CA ALA A 133 20.99 -5.76 -3.74
C ALA A 133 21.26 -6.20 -2.29
N ASP A 134 22.29 -7.01 -2.07
CA ASP A 134 22.67 -7.48 -0.72
C ASP A 134 23.16 -6.33 0.17
N ARG A 135 23.84 -5.31 -0.38
CA ARG A 135 24.20 -4.08 0.34
C ARG A 135 22.97 -3.24 0.68
N TYR A 136 22.08 -3.03 -0.29
CA TYR A 136 20.81 -2.33 -0.06
C TYR A 136 19.95 -3.01 1.02
N ALA A 137 19.88 -4.34 1.05
CA ALA A 137 19.08 -5.11 2.01
C ALA A 137 19.52 -4.88 3.48
N LYS A 138 20.80 -4.54 3.69
CA LYS A 138 21.39 -4.28 5.00
C LYS A 138 21.14 -2.86 5.50
N LEU A 139 20.58 -1.97 4.69
CA LEU A 139 20.29 -0.60 5.09
C LEU A 139 19.34 -0.55 6.30
N ARG A 140 19.77 0.20 7.32
CA ARG A 140 18.99 0.51 8.54
C ARG A 140 18.87 2.00 8.82
N GLN A 141 19.78 2.81 8.28
CA GLN A 141 19.81 4.25 8.46
C GLN A 141 20.41 4.92 7.21
N ILE A 142 19.90 6.09 6.87
CA ILE A 142 20.49 7.00 5.86
C ILE A 142 20.70 8.37 6.50
N HIS A 143 21.68 9.13 6.02
CA HIS A 143 21.96 10.49 6.51
C HIS A 143 21.58 11.51 5.44
N ILE A 144 20.65 12.39 5.76
CA ILE A 144 20.17 13.44 4.85
C ILE A 144 20.41 14.78 5.54
N GLN A 145 21.19 15.67 4.91
CA GLN A 145 21.51 17.00 5.46
C GLN A 145 22.03 16.93 6.91
N GLY A 146 22.90 15.96 7.19
CA GLY A 146 23.47 15.73 8.53
C GLY A 146 22.53 15.10 9.56
N LYS A 147 21.28 14.79 9.19
CA LYS A 147 20.31 14.16 10.10
C LYS A 147 20.16 12.66 9.81
N PRO A 148 20.23 11.80 10.82
CA PRO A 148 19.99 10.38 10.66
C PRO A 148 18.49 10.10 10.47
N HIS A 149 18.16 9.27 9.49
CA HIS A 149 16.83 8.76 9.25
C HIS A 149 16.87 7.24 9.21
N GLU A 150 16.14 6.60 10.12
CA GLU A 150 15.98 5.15 10.10
C GLU A 150 15.22 4.70 8.85
N VAL A 151 15.65 3.60 8.25
CA VAL A 151 15.03 2.98 7.08
C VAL A 151 14.86 1.48 7.29
N ASN A 152 13.92 0.89 6.58
CA ASN A 152 13.82 -0.55 6.42
C ASN A 152 13.92 -0.88 4.93
N ALA A 153 14.95 -1.63 4.55
CA ALA A 153 15.19 -2.04 3.19
C ALA A 153 14.99 -3.55 3.03
N TYR A 154 14.32 -3.95 1.94
CA TYR A 154 14.06 -5.36 1.65
C TYR A 154 13.88 -5.59 0.16
N GLU A 155 14.26 -6.78 -0.29
CA GLU A 155 14.02 -7.27 -1.65
C GLU A 155 12.52 -7.54 -1.84
N THR A 156 11.97 -7.13 -2.99
CA THR A 156 10.59 -7.49 -3.35
C THR A 156 10.57 -8.80 -4.11
N ALA A 157 9.46 -9.52 -4.00
CA ALA A 157 9.25 -10.72 -4.80
C ALA A 157 9.47 -10.42 -6.30
N PRO A 158 10.06 -11.38 -7.06
CA PRO A 158 10.28 -11.25 -8.49
C PRO A 158 9.02 -10.87 -9.27
N ASN A 159 9.17 -10.31 -10.47
CA ASN A 159 8.02 -9.83 -11.24
C ASN A 159 7.03 -10.93 -11.65
N ASN A 160 7.50 -12.17 -11.78
CA ASN A 160 6.65 -13.30 -12.11
C ASN A 160 6.00 -13.91 -10.87
N THR A 161 5.67 -13.09 -9.87
CA THR A 161 5.02 -13.55 -8.64
C THR A 161 3.67 -12.91 -8.46
N THR A 162 2.76 -13.65 -7.85
CA THR A 162 1.46 -13.13 -7.44
C THR A 162 1.24 -13.31 -5.95
N LYS A 163 0.30 -12.56 -5.38
CA LYS A 163 0.03 -12.61 -3.94
C LYS A 163 -1.34 -13.17 -3.66
N GLY A 164 -1.41 -14.20 -2.83
CA GLY A 164 -2.65 -14.72 -2.26
C GLY A 164 -2.81 -14.34 -0.79
N VAL A 165 -4.02 -14.50 -0.29
CA VAL A 165 -4.40 -14.24 1.10
C VAL A 165 -5.15 -15.43 1.66
N ILE A 166 -4.68 -15.93 2.80
CA ILE A 166 -5.41 -16.86 3.65
C ILE A 166 -5.78 -16.17 4.97
N ARG A 167 -6.86 -16.63 5.62
CA ARG A 167 -7.41 -16.04 6.84
C ARG A 167 -7.67 -17.13 7.89
N GLY A 168 -7.82 -16.71 9.14
CA GLY A 168 -8.08 -17.63 10.25
C GLY A 168 -6.83 -18.36 10.75
N ILE A 169 -5.63 -17.86 10.45
CA ILE A 169 -4.37 -18.43 10.94
C ILE A 169 -4.10 -17.93 12.37
N PRO A 170 -3.84 -18.83 13.34
CA PRO A 170 -3.60 -18.47 14.74
C PRO A 170 -2.55 -17.37 14.88
N ILE A 171 -2.73 -16.41 15.79
CA ILE A 171 -1.90 -15.19 15.86
C ILE A 171 -0.51 -15.50 16.46
N GLU A 172 -0.45 -16.50 17.31
CA GLU A 172 0.75 -17.10 17.92
C GLU A 172 1.72 -17.69 16.88
N ASP A 173 1.24 -18.03 15.69
CA ASP A 173 2.09 -18.56 14.62
C ASP A 173 2.95 -17.43 14.03
N GLY A 174 4.21 -17.39 14.47
CA GLY A 174 5.25 -16.49 13.99
C GLY A 174 5.80 -16.87 12.62
N SER A 175 6.76 -16.08 12.10
CA SER A 175 7.32 -16.27 10.74
C SER A 175 7.78 -17.70 10.47
N ARG A 176 8.54 -18.28 11.41
CA ARG A 176 9.05 -19.64 11.28
C ARG A 176 7.94 -20.68 11.11
N ALA A 177 6.89 -20.58 11.93
CA ALA A 177 5.74 -21.49 11.83
C ALA A 177 4.98 -21.31 10.50
N LEU A 178 4.86 -20.07 10.00
CA LEU A 178 4.26 -19.81 8.69
C LEU A 178 5.08 -20.44 7.57
N ASP A 179 6.40 -20.30 7.60
CA ASP A 179 7.29 -20.87 6.59
C ASP A 179 7.24 -22.40 6.61
N GLU A 180 7.36 -23.02 7.79
CA GLU A 180 7.27 -24.49 7.94
C GLU A 180 5.92 -25.04 7.45
N ASN A 181 4.81 -24.34 7.74
CA ASN A 181 3.47 -24.81 7.40
C ASN A 181 3.04 -24.49 5.95
N ILE A 182 3.59 -23.45 5.32
CA ILE A 182 3.15 -22.95 4.01
C ILE A 182 4.23 -23.11 2.94
N VAL A 183 5.47 -22.71 3.22
CA VAL A 183 6.56 -22.64 2.23
C VAL A 183 7.31 -23.98 2.23
N ASN A 184 6.68 -24.99 1.65
CA ASN A 184 7.19 -26.36 1.64
C ASN A 184 6.71 -27.12 0.38
N PRO A 185 7.23 -28.33 0.09
CA PRO A 185 6.88 -29.08 -1.12
C PRO A 185 5.38 -29.38 -1.31
N ARG A 186 4.56 -29.28 -0.24
CA ARG A 186 3.10 -29.47 -0.33
C ARG A 186 2.38 -28.25 -0.91
N ASN A 187 3.04 -27.10 -0.99
CA ASN A 187 2.62 -25.92 -1.73
C ASN A 187 3.76 -25.48 -2.67
N PRO A 188 3.98 -26.17 -3.79
CA PRO A 188 5.22 -26.04 -4.60
C PRO A 188 5.44 -24.64 -5.17
N LEU A 189 4.38 -23.84 -5.30
CA LEU A 189 4.49 -22.47 -5.80
C LEU A 189 4.67 -21.43 -4.69
N ALA A 190 4.53 -21.78 -3.41
CA ALA A 190 4.65 -20.81 -2.33
C ALA A 190 6.12 -20.44 -2.11
N LEU A 191 6.47 -19.18 -2.34
CA LEU A 191 7.84 -18.66 -2.21
C LEU A 191 8.09 -18.03 -0.83
N ALA A 192 7.07 -17.41 -0.25
CA ALA A 192 7.16 -16.75 1.05
C ALA A 192 5.78 -16.57 1.67
N ALA A 193 5.69 -16.59 3.00
CA ALA A 193 4.47 -16.28 3.74
C ALA A 193 4.74 -15.20 4.79
N LYS A 194 3.80 -14.26 4.94
CA LYS A 194 3.91 -13.19 5.94
C LYS A 194 2.58 -12.77 6.52
N ARG A 195 2.51 -12.71 7.85
CA ARG A 195 1.36 -12.17 8.57
C ARG A 195 1.18 -10.68 8.30
N THR A 196 -0.08 -10.27 8.13
CA THR A 196 -0.44 -8.86 8.03
C THR A 196 -0.76 -8.30 9.41
N GLY A 197 0.16 -7.50 9.95
CA GLY A 197 0.01 -6.87 11.26
C GLY A 197 -0.19 -7.92 12.38
N THR A 198 -1.11 -7.63 13.29
CA THR A 198 -1.48 -8.51 14.42
C THR A 198 -2.77 -9.29 14.14
N THR A 199 -3.07 -9.55 12.86
CA THR A 199 -4.33 -10.19 12.46
C THR A 199 -4.14 -11.68 12.16
N THR A 200 -5.25 -12.39 11.99
CA THR A 200 -5.28 -13.78 11.51
C THR A 200 -5.05 -13.92 10.00
N THR A 201 -4.67 -12.84 9.32
CA THR A 201 -4.53 -12.79 7.86
C THR A 201 -3.05 -12.96 7.48
N VAL A 202 -2.78 -13.89 6.56
CA VAL A 202 -1.45 -14.17 6.03
C VAL A 202 -1.46 -13.93 4.52
N VAL A 203 -0.46 -13.19 4.04
CA VAL A 203 -0.20 -12.97 2.62
C VAL A 203 0.88 -13.96 2.18
N ILE A 204 0.66 -14.60 1.04
CA ILE A 204 1.59 -15.59 0.48
C ILE A 204 2.02 -15.09 -0.89
N ALA A 205 3.32 -15.09 -1.15
CA ALA A 205 3.87 -14.88 -2.49
C ALA A 205 3.94 -16.24 -3.20
N PHE A 206 3.37 -16.32 -4.39
CA PHE A 206 3.42 -17.48 -5.25
C PHE A 206 4.29 -17.21 -6.47
N ASP A 207 5.04 -18.21 -6.92
CA ASP A 207 5.62 -18.23 -8.25
C ASP A 207 4.51 -18.36 -9.30
N GLY A 208 4.64 -17.57 -10.37
CA GLY A 208 3.64 -17.41 -11.40
C GLY A 208 2.56 -16.38 -11.09
N LEU A 209 1.64 -16.24 -12.04
CA LEU A 209 0.60 -15.20 -12.06
C LEU A 209 -0.77 -15.70 -11.57
N LYS A 210 -0.82 -16.91 -10.99
CA LYS A 210 -2.08 -17.55 -10.56
C LYS A 210 -2.09 -17.79 -9.07
N VAL A 211 -3.16 -17.40 -8.40
CA VAL A 211 -3.37 -17.73 -6.99
C VAL A 211 -4.12 -19.06 -6.91
N PRO A 212 -3.59 -20.07 -6.21
CA PRO A 212 -4.33 -21.30 -5.92
C PRO A 212 -5.58 -20.99 -5.09
N ASN A 213 -6.71 -21.65 -5.35
CA ASN A 213 -7.93 -21.49 -4.53
C ASN A 213 -7.78 -22.01 -3.11
N LEU A 214 -6.88 -22.99 -2.91
CA LEU A 214 -6.61 -23.65 -1.65
C LEU A 214 -5.10 -23.74 -1.44
N VAL A 215 -4.68 -23.54 -0.20
CA VAL A 215 -3.29 -23.67 0.25
C VAL A 215 -3.26 -24.55 1.47
N ARG A 216 -2.28 -25.45 1.57
CA ARG A 216 -2.07 -26.25 2.77
C ARG A 216 -1.43 -25.40 3.86
N TYR A 217 -2.02 -25.43 5.05
CA TYR A 217 -1.45 -24.92 6.28
C TYR A 217 -1.36 -26.07 7.27
N GLY A 218 -0.15 -26.62 7.44
CA GLY A 218 0.03 -27.86 8.20
C GLY A 218 -0.78 -29.01 7.58
N ALA A 219 -1.76 -29.52 8.30
CA ALA A 219 -2.67 -30.57 7.82
C ALA A 219 -3.97 -30.03 7.17
N THR A 220 -4.25 -28.73 7.31
CA THR A 220 -5.54 -28.12 6.91
C THR A 220 -5.45 -27.47 5.54
N LEU A 221 -6.55 -27.49 4.77
CA LEU A 221 -6.70 -26.70 3.55
C LEU A 221 -7.36 -25.37 3.86
N ALA A 222 -6.64 -24.27 3.65
CA ALA A 222 -7.14 -22.91 3.81
C ALA A 222 -7.55 -22.34 2.45
N ARG A 223 -8.71 -21.66 2.42
CA ARG A 223 -9.12 -20.91 1.23
C ARG A 223 -8.15 -19.75 1.01
N CYS A 224 -7.63 -19.68 -0.20
CA CYS A 224 -6.74 -18.62 -0.65
C CYS A 224 -7.42 -17.78 -1.72
N THR A 225 -7.30 -16.47 -1.60
CA THR A 225 -7.92 -15.48 -2.51
C THR A 225 -6.88 -14.48 -2.98
N LEU A 226 -7.06 -13.90 -4.17
CA LEU A 226 -6.14 -12.89 -4.68
C LEU A 226 -5.98 -11.71 -3.71
N TYR A 227 -4.72 -11.38 -3.40
CA TYR A 227 -4.38 -10.21 -2.60
C TYR A 227 -4.67 -8.95 -3.41
N ARG A 228 -5.65 -8.17 -2.94
CA ARG A 228 -5.96 -6.86 -3.50
C ARG A 228 -5.32 -5.78 -2.65
N LYS A 229 -4.35 -5.05 -3.23
CA LYS A 229 -3.70 -3.91 -2.56
C LYS A 229 -4.76 -2.88 -2.18
N GLN A 230 -4.93 -2.68 -0.88
CA GLN A 230 -5.75 -1.59 -0.36
C GLN A 230 -4.94 -0.29 -0.34
N ILE A 231 -5.63 0.85 -0.44
CA ILE A 231 -4.99 2.14 -0.29
C ILE A 231 -4.83 2.40 1.20
N ASP A 232 -3.58 2.61 1.61
CA ASP A 232 -3.28 2.93 2.99
C ASP A 232 -3.87 4.29 3.37
N VAL A 233 -4.47 4.36 4.55
CA VAL A 233 -4.86 5.60 5.21
C VAL A 233 -3.91 5.81 6.37
N CYS A 234 -3.23 6.95 6.43
CA CYS A 234 -2.37 7.27 7.54
C CYS A 234 -3.21 7.56 8.79
N TYR A 235 -2.95 6.84 9.89
CA TYR A 235 -3.65 7.05 11.16
C TYR A 235 -3.14 8.25 11.97
N LYS A 236 -2.01 8.86 11.57
CA LYS A 236 -1.53 10.12 12.16
C LYS A 236 -2.11 11.35 11.47
N CYS A 237 -1.85 11.50 10.16
CA CYS A 237 -2.22 12.72 9.42
C CYS A 237 -3.51 12.56 8.58
N GLY A 238 -4.12 11.38 8.56
CA GLY A 238 -5.37 11.09 7.86
C GLY A 238 -5.32 11.09 6.33
N ARG A 239 -4.16 11.38 5.73
CA ARG A 239 -3.99 11.35 4.28
C ARG A 239 -3.95 9.92 3.74
N LEU A 240 -4.42 9.76 2.52
CA LEU A 240 -4.30 8.50 1.76
C LEU A 240 -2.89 8.34 1.19
N GLY A 241 -2.50 7.10 0.94
CA GLY A 241 -1.29 6.77 0.19
C GLY A 241 -0.17 6.14 0.96
N HIS A 242 -0.07 6.43 2.25
CA HIS A 242 1.05 6.03 3.07
C HIS A 242 0.58 5.53 4.44
N ARG A 243 1.43 4.73 5.07
CA ARG A 243 1.16 4.14 6.39
C ARG A 243 1.67 5.07 7.50
N MET A 244 1.17 4.84 8.71
CA MET A 244 1.50 5.67 9.88
C MET A 244 2.99 5.63 10.28
N ASP A 245 3.67 4.51 10.03
CA ASP A 245 5.08 4.26 10.28
C ASP A 245 6.01 4.96 9.28
N VAL A 246 5.47 5.46 8.16
CA VAL A 246 6.22 6.17 7.11
C VAL A 246 5.68 7.59 6.89
N CYS A 247 4.92 8.12 7.86
CA CYS A 247 4.26 9.41 7.72
C CYS A 247 5.30 10.54 7.57
N PRO A 248 5.26 11.34 6.49
CA PRO A 248 6.22 12.42 6.28
C PRO A 248 6.01 13.59 7.24
N ASN A 249 4.79 13.76 7.78
CA ASN A 249 4.42 14.87 8.65
C ASN A 249 3.73 14.37 9.93
N PRO A 250 4.44 13.68 10.84
CA PRO A 250 3.85 13.07 12.03
C PRO A 250 3.30 14.07 13.06
N ALA A 251 3.82 15.30 13.05
CA ALA A 251 3.38 16.37 13.95
C ALA A 251 2.00 16.93 13.59
N ASN A 252 1.60 16.81 12.31
CA ASN A 252 0.30 17.27 11.83
C ASN A 252 -0.75 16.17 12.05
N ARG A 253 -1.14 15.98 13.31
CA ARG A 253 -2.15 15.01 13.71
C ARG A 253 -3.54 15.57 13.44
N ILE A 254 -4.42 14.74 12.91
CA ILE A 254 -5.83 15.09 12.76
C ILE A 254 -6.71 14.20 13.62
N CYS A 255 -7.73 14.79 14.24
CA CYS A 255 -8.78 14.01 14.89
C CYS A 255 -9.64 13.32 13.82
N ARG A 256 -9.90 12.02 13.97
CA ARG A 256 -10.75 11.27 13.03
C ARG A 256 -12.25 11.49 13.22
N GLY A 257 -12.66 11.96 14.40
CA GLY A 257 -14.06 12.28 14.68
C GLY A 257 -14.47 13.63 14.10
N CYS A 258 -13.64 14.66 14.29
CA CYS A 258 -14.01 16.05 13.95
C CYS A 258 -13.08 16.72 12.92
N ALA A 259 -12.09 16.02 12.36
CA ALA A 259 -11.17 16.48 11.32
C ALA A 259 -10.30 17.71 11.67
N THR A 260 -10.32 18.19 12.92
CA THR A 260 -9.46 19.29 13.36
C THR A 260 -8.01 18.84 13.55
N GLN A 261 -7.07 19.71 13.14
CA GLN A 261 -5.64 19.51 13.37
C GLN A 261 -5.32 19.80 14.83
N THR A 262 -4.87 18.77 15.55
CA THR A 262 -4.24 18.98 16.86
C THR A 262 -2.78 19.29 16.60
N ARG A 263 -2.36 20.55 16.73
CA ARG A 263 -0.93 20.86 16.87
C ARG A 263 -0.47 20.13 18.12
N GLY A 264 0.48 19.22 17.99
CA GLY A 264 0.98 18.44 19.12
C GLY A 264 1.62 19.36 20.16
N THR A 265 0.84 19.80 21.14
CA THR A 265 1.38 20.24 22.42
C THR A 265 1.54 18.99 23.26
N ASN A 266 2.75 18.78 23.79
CA ASN A 266 3.03 17.78 24.82
C ASN A 266 2.36 18.20 26.14
N ALA A 267 1.04 18.36 26.17
CA ALA A 267 0.30 18.56 27.40
C ALA A 267 -0.31 17.22 27.80
N ARG A 268 0.32 16.56 28.78
CA ARG A 268 -0.38 15.53 29.58
C ARG A 268 -1.62 16.20 30.18
N PRO A 269 -2.82 15.60 30.11
CA PRO A 269 -3.90 16.07 30.95
C PRO A 269 -3.49 15.82 32.41
N SER A 270 -3.26 16.88 33.16
CA SER A 270 -3.19 16.84 34.62
C SER A 270 -4.58 16.45 35.12
N VAL A 271 -4.76 15.19 35.48
CA VAL A 271 -5.95 14.75 36.21
C VAL A 271 -5.78 15.22 37.64
N THR A 272 -6.31 16.40 37.97
CA THR A 272 -6.53 16.82 39.35
C THR A 272 -7.80 16.12 39.84
N TYR A 273 -7.65 15.07 40.65
CA TYR A 273 -8.74 14.59 41.49
C TYR A 273 -8.94 15.60 42.62
N ALA A 274 -10.07 16.29 42.62
CA ALA A 274 -10.54 17.01 43.79
C ALA A 274 -10.93 15.97 44.85
N ALA A 275 -10.24 15.97 45.98
CA ALA A 275 -10.66 15.26 47.17
C ALA A 275 -11.92 15.94 47.71
N ALA A 276 -13.05 15.24 47.69
CA ALA A 276 -14.23 15.64 48.44
C ALA A 276 -14.04 15.18 49.90
N LEU A 277 -13.82 16.13 50.79
CA LEU A 277 -14.03 16.01 52.23
C LEU A 277 -15.44 16.48 52.53
N THR A 278 -16.30 15.58 52.99
CA THR A 278 -17.31 15.75 54.06
C THR A 278 -17.85 14.38 54.41
#